data_AF-G3J0E7-F1
#
_entry.id   AF-G3J0E7-F1
#
_cell.length_a   1.000
_cell.length_b   1.000
_cell.length_c   1.000
_cell.angle_alpha   90.00
_cell.angle_beta   90.00
_cell.angle_gamma   90.00
#
_symmetry.space_group_name_H-M   'P 1'
#
loop_
_entity.id
_entity.type
_entity.pdbx_description
1 polymer ?
#
loop_
_entity_poly.entity_id
_entity_poly.type
_entity_poly.pdbx_seq_one_letter_code
_entity_poly.pdbx_strand_id
1 'polypeptide(L)'
;MNQQQNTVKLDTLFASNPDIKQGLEQTASHLFFIPFMTPDKFAESIGLSKGVVGGWIDQGYLPTAKIGRYRMINMVVLVTNLKEGKVL
;
A
#
# COMPACT_ATOMS: atom_id res chain seq x y z
N MET A 1 32.72 3.02 -33.73
CA MET A 1 31.45 3.75 -33.89
C MET A 1 30.67 3.56 -32.60
N ASN A 2 30.83 4.49 -31.66
CA ASN A 2 30.38 4.33 -30.26
C ASN A 2 28.92 4.73 -30.11
N GLN A 3 28.05 3.76 -29.82
CA GLN A 3 26.76 4.01 -29.20
C GLN A 3 26.98 4.11 -27.70
N GLN A 4 27.34 5.31 -27.22
CA GLN A 4 27.31 5.59 -25.78
C GLN A 4 25.85 5.63 -25.34
N GLN A 5 25.59 4.84 -24.31
CA GLN A 5 24.32 4.64 -23.65
C GLN A 5 23.72 5.98 -23.22
N ASN A 6 22.61 6.36 -23.84
CA ASN A 6 21.81 7.51 -23.44
C ASN A 6 20.90 7.11 -22.27
N THR A 7 21.47 6.68 -21.14
CA THR A 7 20.73 6.57 -19.88
C THR A 7 20.75 7.93 -19.21
N VAL A 8 19.74 8.75 -19.50
CA VAL A 8 19.48 9.93 -18.67
C VAL A 8 19.15 9.41 -17.28
N LYS A 9 19.99 9.74 -16.29
CA LYS A 9 19.76 9.33 -14.90
C LYS A 9 18.44 9.97 -14.44
N LEU A 10 17.55 9.16 -13.87
CA LEU A 10 16.22 9.59 -13.41
C LEU A 10 16.31 10.83 -12.50
N ASP A 11 17.34 10.89 -11.66
CA ASP A 11 17.63 12.00 -10.77
C ASP A 11 17.86 13.32 -11.51
N THR A 12 18.51 13.27 -12.68
CA THR A 12 18.77 14.45 -13.53
C THR A 12 17.48 14.95 -14.21
N LEU A 13 16.58 14.04 -14.58
CA LEU A 13 15.26 14.40 -15.12
C LEU A 13 14.39 15.07 -14.06
N PHE A 14 14.36 14.53 -12.84
CA PHE A 14 13.58 15.09 -11.72
C PHE A 14 14.12 16.44 -11.23
N ALA A 15 15.44 16.66 -11.27
CA ALA A 15 16.04 17.94 -10.94
C ALA A 15 15.70 19.04 -11.97
N SER A 16 15.56 18.67 -13.24
CA SER A 16 15.25 19.61 -14.33
C SER A 16 13.77 19.93 -14.48
N ASN A 17 12.88 19.10 -13.92
CA ASN A 17 11.44 19.28 -14.01
C ASN A 17 10.74 18.77 -12.74
N PRO A 18 10.61 19.63 -11.70
CA PRO A 18 10.05 19.25 -10.40
C PRO A 18 8.59 18.80 -10.49
N ASP A 19 7.84 19.28 -11.48
CA ASP A 19 6.44 18.91 -11.71
C ASP A 19 6.31 17.45 -12.16
N ILE A 20 7.29 16.92 -12.91
CA ILE A 20 7.32 15.50 -13.30
C ILE A 20 7.52 14.61 -12.06
N LYS A 21 8.42 15.01 -11.15
CA LYS A 21 8.62 14.31 -9.88
C LYS A 21 7.33 14.32 -9.06
N GLN A 22 6.70 15.49 -8.92
CA GLN A 22 5.47 15.63 -8.15
C GLN A 22 4.30 14.83 -8.76
N GLY A 23 4.16 14.86 -10.08
CA GLY A 23 3.15 14.08 -10.81
C GLY A 23 3.37 12.56 -10.69
N LEU A 24 4.62 12.10 -10.73
CA LEU A 24 4.97 10.69 -10.51
C LEU A 24 4.70 10.24 -9.08
N GLU A 25 5.05 11.02 -8.06
CA GLU A 25 4.75 10.67 -6.66
C GLU A 25 3.22 10.61 -6.41
N GLN A 26 2.48 11.57 -6.97
CA GLN A 26 1.01 11.61 -6.85
C GLN A 26 0.34 10.46 -7.61
N THR A 27 0.84 10.06 -8.78
CA THR A 27 0.29 8.93 -9.55
C THR A 27 0.77 7.57 -9.04
N ALA A 28 2.01 7.44 -8.59
CA ALA A 28 2.55 6.21 -7.99
C ALA A 28 1.77 5.80 -6.73
N SER A 29 1.34 6.77 -5.92
CA SER A 29 0.48 6.52 -4.75
C SER A 29 -0.85 5.84 -5.13
N HIS A 30 -1.34 6.04 -6.35
CA HIS A 30 -2.56 5.43 -6.88
C HIS A 30 -2.30 4.09 -7.61
N LEU A 31 -1.13 3.92 -8.24
CA LEU A 31 -0.80 2.73 -9.03
C LEU A 31 -0.51 1.48 -8.17
N PHE A 32 -0.18 1.64 -6.88
CA PHE A 32 0.18 0.54 -5.97
C PHE A 32 -0.79 0.34 -4.80
N PHE A 33 -2.01 0.85 -4.91
CA PHE A 33 -3.00 0.64 -3.86
C PHE A 33 -3.58 -0.79 -3.89
N ILE A 34 -3.36 -1.55 -2.81
CA ILE A 34 -3.91 -2.89 -2.63
C ILE A 34 -5.23 -2.76 -1.84
N PRO A 35 -6.41 -2.91 -2.47
CA PRO A 35 -7.70 -2.70 -1.79
C PRO A 35 -8.03 -3.80 -0.78
N PHE A 36 -7.53 -5.02 -1.01
CA PHE A 36 -7.75 -6.17 -0.16
C PHE A 36 -6.44 -6.92 0.08
N MET A 37 -6.18 -7.27 1.33
CA MET A 37 -4.98 -8.00 1.73
C MET A 37 -5.34 -9.24 2.54
N THR A 38 -4.60 -10.33 2.38
CA THR A 38 -4.77 -11.50 3.26
C THR A 38 -4.28 -11.15 4.67
N PRO A 39 -4.85 -11.74 5.74
CA PRO A 39 -4.36 -11.53 7.11
C PRO A 39 -2.87 -11.84 7.25
N ASP A 40 -2.42 -12.90 6.58
CA ASP A 40 -1.01 -13.32 6.58
C ASP A 40 -0.08 -12.27 6.00
N LYS A 41 -0.44 -11.68 4.84
CA LYS A 41 0.38 -10.65 4.20
C LYS A 41 0.33 -9.33 4.96
N PHE A 42 -0.81 -9.02 5.57
CA PHE A 42 -0.92 -7.86 6.44
C PHE A 42 -0.03 -8.00 7.67
N ALA A 43 -0.08 -9.16 8.35
CA ALA A 43 0.78 -9.46 9.49
C ALA A 43 2.27 -9.33 9.15
N GLU A 44 2.68 -9.91 8.02
CA GLU A 44 4.04 -9.76 7.48
C GLU A 44 4.42 -8.29 7.23
N SER A 45 3.52 -7.51 6.62
CA SER A 45 3.80 -6.10 6.28
C SER A 45 3.97 -5.18 7.49
N ILE A 46 3.31 -5.49 8.62
CA ILE A 46 3.39 -4.68 9.84
C ILE A 46 4.30 -5.29 10.91
N GLY A 47 5.01 -6.38 10.59
CA GLY A 47 5.95 -7.03 11.51
C GLY A 47 5.30 -7.73 12.69
N LEU A 48 4.05 -8.16 12.58
CA LEU A 48 3.32 -8.88 13.64
C LEU A 48 3.12 -10.36 13.29
N SER A 49 2.82 -11.17 14.30
CA SER A 49 2.48 -12.57 14.09
C SER A 49 1.05 -12.71 13.54
N LYS A 50 0.83 -13.78 12.76
CA LYS A 50 -0.51 -14.14 12.25
C LYS A 50 -1.54 -14.28 13.37
N GLY A 51 -1.14 -14.79 14.54
CA GLY A 51 -2.03 -14.97 15.69
C GLY A 51 -2.52 -13.64 16.27
N VAL A 52 -1.66 -12.63 16.33
CA VAL A 52 -2.04 -11.28 16.80
C VAL A 52 -3.06 -10.65 15.85
N VAL A 53 -2.77 -10.66 14.55
CA VAL A 53 -3.69 -10.13 13.52
C VAL A 53 -4.99 -10.94 13.47
N GLY A 54 -4.92 -12.25 13.63
CA GLY A 54 -6.09 -13.12 13.76
C GLY A 54 -6.97 -12.71 14.95
N GLY A 55 -6.37 -12.49 16.12
CA GLY A 55 -7.08 -11.99 17.29
C GLY A 55 -7.79 -10.66 17.03
N TRP A 56 -7.14 -9.71 16.34
CA TRP A 56 -7.78 -8.43 15.98
C TRP A 56 -8.97 -8.61 15.04
N ILE A 57 -8.88 -9.54 14.09
CA ILE A 57 -9.99 -9.88 13.19
C ILE A 57 -11.14 -10.49 13.99
N ASP A 58 -10.84 -11.41 14.91
CA ASP A 58 -11.86 -12.10 15.70
C ASP A 58 -12.56 -11.17 16.70
N GLN A 59 -11.84 -10.17 17.23
CA GLN A 59 -12.41 -9.09 18.05
C GLN A 59 -13.11 -7.99 17.23
N GLY A 60 -13.03 -8.03 15.90
CA GLY A 60 -13.67 -7.05 15.01
C GLY A 60 -12.94 -5.71 14.89
N TYR A 61 -11.68 -5.61 15.32
CA TYR A 61 -10.88 -4.39 15.21
C TYR A 61 -10.43 -4.09 13.79
N LEU A 62 -10.25 -5.13 12.96
CA LEU A 62 -9.91 -4.97 11.55
C LEU A 62 -11.16 -5.10 10.66
N PRO A 63 -11.38 -4.14 9.74
CA PRO A 63 -12.45 -4.27 8.76
C PRO A 63 -12.13 -5.41 7.79
N THR A 64 -13.01 -6.41 7.71
CA THR A 64 -12.82 -7.56 6.82
C THR A 64 -14.01 -7.78 5.90
N ALA A 65 -13.76 -8.42 4.75
CA ALA A 65 -14.76 -8.85 3.80
C ALA A 65 -14.55 -10.33 3.45
N LYS A 66 -15.65 -11.06 3.26
CA LYS A 66 -15.61 -12.44 2.74
C LYS A 66 -15.54 -12.38 1.22
N ILE A 67 -14.44 -12.87 0.64
CA ILE A 67 -14.23 -12.94 -0.81
C ILE A 67 -13.99 -14.41 -1.17
N GLY A 68 -14.98 -15.03 -1.80
CA GLY A 68 -14.99 -16.48 -2.03
C GLY A 68 -14.90 -17.25 -0.70
N ARG A 69 -13.84 -18.07 -0.56
CA ARG A 69 -13.57 -18.88 0.63
C ARG A 69 -12.68 -18.18 1.66
N TYR A 70 -12.18 -16.98 1.37
CA TYR A 70 -11.22 -16.29 2.22
C TYR A 70 -11.85 -15.09 2.93
N ARG A 71 -11.35 -14.79 4.13
CA ARG A 71 -11.56 -13.52 4.81
C ARG A 71 -10.38 -12.61 4.48
N MET A 72 -10.66 -11.47 3.88
CA MET A 72 -9.67 -10.49 3.45
C MET A 72 -9.83 -9.22 4.29
N ILE A 73 -8.72 -8.55 4.62
CA ILE A 73 -8.75 -7.23 5.24
C ILE A 73 -9.07 -6.21 4.16
N ASN A 74 -10.07 -5.37 4.42
CA ASN A 74 -10.47 -4.28 3.54
C ASN A 74 -9.61 -3.05 3.84
N MET A 75 -8.57 -2.86 3.03
CA MET A 75 -7.59 -1.78 3.22
C MET A 75 -8.19 -0.40 2.96
N VAL A 76 -9.20 -0.31 2.09
CA VAL A 76 -9.91 0.95 1.82
C VAL A 76 -10.56 1.46 3.10
N VAL A 77 -11.36 0.61 3.75
CA VAL A 77 -12.06 0.96 4.99
C VAL A 77 -11.07 1.21 6.12
N LEU A 78 -10.02 0.38 6.23
CA LEU A 78 -8.98 0.57 7.25
C LEU A 78 -8.32 1.95 7.14
N VAL A 79 -7.86 2.34 5.94
CA VAL A 79 -7.22 3.64 5.72
C VAL A 79 -8.19 4.79 5.97
N THR A 80 -9.47 4.66 5.58
CA THR A 80 -10.49 5.66 5.87
C THR A 80 -10.74 5.82 7.37
N ASN A 81 -10.91 4.71 8.10
CA ASN A 81 -11.09 4.72 9.56
C ASN A 81 -9.90 5.40 10.25
N LEU A 82 -8.67 5.11 9.83
CA LEU A 82 -7.46 5.74 10.34
C LEU A 82 -7.43 7.26 10.08
N LYS A 83 -7.78 7.70 8.87
CA LYS A 83 -7.87 9.12 8.52
C LYS A 83 -8.91 9.87 9.37
N GLU A 84 -10.00 9.19 9.71
CA GLU A 84 -11.09 9.73 10.52
C GLU A 84 -10.85 9.62 12.04
N GLY A 85 -9.73 9.03 12.45
CA GLY A 85 -9.44 8.79 13.88
C GLY A 85 -10.33 7.73 14.53
N LYS A 86 -11.04 6.93 13.73
CA LYS A 86 -11.84 5.79 14.17
C LYS A 86 -10.94 4.59 14.37
N VAL A 87 -10.10 4.66 15.39
CA VAL A 87 -9.37 3.51 15.93
C VAL A 87 -10.26 2.88 17.00
N LEU A 88 -10.69 1.64 16.78
CA LEU A 88 -11.37 0.80 17.77
C LEU A 88 -10.31 0.09 18.62
#